data_AF-A0A7M7L4N3-F1
#
_entry.id   AF-A0A7M7L4N3-F1
#
_cell.length_a   1.000
_cell.length_b   1.000
_cell.length_c   1.000
_cell.angle_alpha   90.00
_cell.angle_beta   90.00
_cell.angle_gamma   90.00
#
_symmetry.space_group_name_H-M   'P 1'
#
loop_
_entity.id
_entity.type
_entity.pdbx_description
1 polymer ?
#
loop_
_entity_poly.entity_id
_entity_poly.type
_entity_poly.pdbx_seq_one_letter_code
_entity_poly.pdbx_strand_id
1 'polypeptide(L)'
;MVYELYDIFTDIQDPFDPEEFVERLAWRTLNDTIKDDGKTFFDPTIVHETFLQAIKDLQILQERQQKKCDKLETALKDEEAKHILEILELQERNKHSIDLFHQLDERINLVATKVLHLGDQLESVNTPRARAVEAQKLMRHFSDFLSPGPLTDPIFTDKSSLYEAADVIQKLHLISQELPSEKFEHAKKKITAKYDEIERNLIEEFVRAHNREDANRMRELASVLTHFKGYSQCIDAFIEQSQMGSFGGKDVFQDVIPMCTKYHKLMQQVFTNPEQVMAKFVLNIYHLRLQKYAVAKLADKTDSDKYLKNLYDLYTRTVKLSTELKMFNICTDEMYLTKLTRNIFQKYLDTYIIIEIKALREKSAALLIEYYESKNHQKKQLQSGGFQELRRDLQAVLGARTNINIAQIENYGGETFLSEELAIALLQRSKVAFQRCQLLSKSDEIPMNALQIFEILLQYLISEHVDYALELGLQSVPIPESRTQPEIHFFNIVRQCNAIVRLLEEQFNDSVIPLIVSTPKHGDCMLKKKIILDQIDMKLETGLDRSINAIIGWVKVYLQNEQRKTDFKPETDVDTLSTSACLTVVHFSLILLVLCVRYAI
;
A
#
# COMPACT_ATOMS: atom_id res chain seq x y z
N MET A 1 10.90 45.05 -24.72
CA MET A 1 9.59 45.43 -25.32
C MET A 1 9.05 44.52 -26.43
N VAL A 2 9.82 44.00 -27.41
CA VAL A 2 9.24 43.06 -28.41
C VAL A 2 9.33 41.58 -27.97
N TYR A 3 10.21 41.24 -27.02
CA TYR A 3 10.37 39.87 -26.51
C TYR A 3 9.56 39.55 -25.24
N GLU A 4 8.97 40.54 -24.56
CA GLU A 4 8.27 40.35 -23.27
C GLU A 4 6.74 40.24 -23.39
N LEU A 5 6.19 40.49 -24.58
CA LEU A 5 4.77 40.28 -24.87
C LEU A 5 4.45 38.83 -25.25
N TYR A 6 5.47 38.01 -25.56
CA TYR A 6 5.28 36.60 -25.92
C TYR A 6 4.87 35.75 -24.71
N ASP A 7 5.35 36.08 -23.50
CA ASP A 7 5.05 35.35 -22.27
C ASP A 7 3.63 35.59 -21.73
N ILE A 8 2.92 36.64 -22.18
CA ILE A 8 1.53 36.90 -21.73
C ILE A 8 0.54 35.97 -22.45
N PHE A 9 0.87 35.54 -23.67
CA PHE A 9 -0.05 34.78 -24.52
C PHE A 9 0.24 33.28 -24.58
N THR A 10 1.32 32.81 -23.96
CA THR A 10 1.66 31.36 -23.87
C THR A 10 0.96 30.64 -22.73
N ASP A 11 0.37 31.34 -21.75
CA ASP A 11 -0.35 30.77 -20.60
C ASP A 11 -1.89 30.87 -20.75
N ILE A 12 -2.44 30.37 -21.86
CA ILE A 12 -3.88 30.07 -21.94
C ILE A 12 -4.07 28.54 -21.97
N GLN A 13 -3.43 27.84 -21.02
CA GLN A 13 -3.75 26.44 -20.69
C GLN A 13 -4.81 26.33 -19.59
N ASP A 14 -5.08 27.43 -18.87
CA ASP A 14 -6.17 27.59 -17.92
C ASP A 14 -7.31 28.43 -18.54
N PRO A 15 -8.57 28.30 -18.08
CA PRO A 15 -9.68 29.10 -18.61
C PRO A 15 -9.34 30.58 -18.51
N PHE A 16 -9.33 31.27 -19.66
CA PHE A 16 -9.03 32.69 -19.75
C PHE A 16 -9.94 33.48 -18.81
N ASP A 17 -9.37 34.10 -17.79
CA ASP A 17 -10.06 34.99 -16.87
C ASP A 17 -9.87 36.45 -17.33
N PRO A 18 -10.94 37.12 -17.84
CA PRO A 18 -10.86 38.50 -18.26
C PRO A 18 -10.49 39.46 -17.13
N GLU A 19 -10.90 39.16 -15.90
CA GLU A 19 -10.67 40.03 -14.73
C GLU A 19 -9.19 39.99 -14.34
N GLU A 20 -8.60 38.79 -14.27
CA GLU A 20 -7.18 38.61 -13.97
C GLU A 20 -6.29 39.21 -15.07
N PHE A 21 -6.66 39.06 -16.34
CA PHE A 21 -5.90 39.66 -17.46
C PHE A 21 -5.87 41.19 -17.37
N VAL A 22 -7.03 41.81 -17.12
CA VAL A 22 -7.13 43.27 -16.95
C VAL A 22 -6.35 43.74 -15.74
N GLU A 23 -6.41 43.00 -14.63
CA GLU A 23 -5.68 43.33 -13.39
C GLU A 23 -4.16 43.25 -13.60
N ARG A 24 -3.65 42.18 -14.23
CA ARG A 24 -2.22 42.05 -14.55
C ARG A 24 -1.74 43.14 -15.52
N LEU A 25 -2.55 43.49 -16.52
CA LEU A 25 -2.23 44.54 -17.49
C LEU A 25 -2.19 45.92 -16.82
N ALA A 26 -3.17 46.23 -15.97
CA ALA A 26 -3.20 47.47 -15.18
C ALA A 26 -2.01 47.56 -14.22
N TRP A 27 -1.72 46.48 -13.49
CA TRP A 27 -0.63 46.43 -12.51
C TRP A 27 0.75 46.63 -13.16
N ARG A 28 0.99 46.02 -14.33
CA ARG A 28 2.25 46.23 -15.07
C ARG A 28 2.41 47.66 -15.56
N THR A 29 1.35 48.26 -16.09
CA THR A 29 1.38 49.64 -16.60
C THR A 29 1.63 50.65 -15.47
N LEU A 30 1.11 50.37 -14.27
CA LEU A 30 1.32 51.19 -13.08
C LEU A 30 2.72 51.03 -12.45
N ASN A 31 3.35 49.87 -12.62
CA ASN A 31 4.70 49.62 -12.09
C ASN A 31 5.80 50.17 -13.00
N ASP A 32 5.58 50.23 -14.32
CA ASP A 32 6.55 50.82 -15.25
C ASP A 32 6.71 52.35 -15.09
N THR A 33 5.74 53.04 -14.47
CA THR A 33 5.86 54.46 -14.09
C THR A 33 6.59 54.68 -12.75
N ILE A 34 7.00 53.62 -12.04
CA ILE A 34 7.78 53.72 -10.80
C ILE A 34 9.27 53.80 -11.15
N LYS A 35 9.71 54.96 -11.66
CA LYS A 35 11.13 55.35 -11.62
C LYS A 35 11.24 56.80 -11.15
N ASP A 36 11.99 56.95 -10.07
CA ASP A 36 12.31 58.15 -9.28
C ASP A 36 11.25 58.66 -8.28
N ASP A 37 11.64 58.57 -7.00
CA ASP A 37 11.20 59.39 -5.86
C ASP A 37 9.84 59.09 -5.19
N GLY A 38 9.41 57.82 -5.18
CA GLY A 38 8.44 57.31 -4.21
C GLY A 38 7.02 57.91 -4.27
N LYS A 39 6.71 58.70 -5.29
CA LYS A 39 5.36 59.20 -5.59
C LYS A 39 4.84 58.52 -6.85
N THR A 40 3.78 57.72 -6.70
CA THR A 40 3.03 57.14 -7.82
C THR A 40 2.42 58.26 -8.65
N PHE A 41 2.97 58.55 -9.83
CA PHE A 41 2.30 59.35 -10.84
C PHE A 41 1.42 58.42 -11.69
N PHE A 42 0.12 58.42 -11.39
CA PHE A 42 -0.87 57.82 -12.28
C PHE A 42 -1.01 58.73 -13.50
N ASP A 43 -0.51 58.31 -14.66
CA ASP A 43 -0.78 58.97 -15.94
C ASP A 43 -1.96 58.25 -16.63
N PRO A 44 -3.17 58.85 -16.64
CA PRO A 44 -4.34 58.26 -17.27
C PRO A 44 -4.14 58.00 -18.77
N THR A 45 -3.25 58.75 -19.42
CA THR A 45 -3.03 58.71 -20.86
C THR A 45 -2.28 57.44 -21.27
N ILE A 46 -1.22 57.08 -20.53
CA ILE A 46 -0.41 55.88 -20.76
C ILE A 46 -1.23 54.61 -20.53
N VAL A 47 -2.03 54.59 -19.46
CA VAL A 47 -2.93 53.48 -19.16
C VAL A 47 -3.96 53.33 -20.29
N HIS A 48 -4.59 54.43 -20.72
CA HIS A 48 -5.53 54.42 -21.83
C HIS A 48 -4.92 53.91 -23.14
N GLU A 49 -3.72 54.37 -23.50
CA GLU A 49 -3.01 53.90 -24.70
C GLU A 49 -2.66 52.41 -24.63
N THR A 50 -2.23 51.93 -23.46
CA THR A 50 -1.89 50.51 -23.25
C THR A 50 -3.12 49.62 -23.36
N PHE A 51 -4.26 50.02 -22.80
CA PHE A 51 -5.53 49.31 -22.97
C PHE A 51 -6.01 49.35 -24.43
N LEU A 52 -5.90 50.49 -25.11
CA LEU A 52 -6.24 50.59 -26.54
C LEU A 52 -5.39 49.66 -27.40
N GLN A 53 -4.10 49.55 -27.09
CA GLN A 53 -3.21 48.64 -27.81
C GLN A 53 -3.54 47.18 -27.52
N ALA A 54 -3.78 46.82 -26.25
CA ALA A 54 -4.19 45.46 -25.89
C ALA A 54 -5.52 45.05 -26.54
N ILE A 55 -6.48 45.98 -26.67
CA ILE A 55 -7.74 45.73 -27.40
C ILE A 55 -7.46 45.44 -28.88
N LYS A 56 -6.59 46.21 -29.54
CA LYS A 56 -6.21 45.96 -30.94
C LYS A 56 -5.53 44.60 -31.10
N ASP A 57 -4.64 44.24 -30.17
CA ASP A 57 -3.93 42.97 -30.22
C ASP A 57 -4.87 41.78 -29.99
N LEU A 58 -5.84 41.91 -29.07
CA LEU A 58 -6.90 40.93 -28.86
C LEU A 58 -7.81 40.79 -30.09
N GLN A 59 -8.13 41.89 -30.78
CA GLN A 59 -8.88 41.85 -32.04
C GLN A 59 -8.12 41.08 -33.13
N ILE A 60 -6.81 41.32 -33.27
CA ILE A 60 -5.98 40.59 -34.22
C ILE A 60 -5.90 39.10 -33.86
N LEU A 61 -5.79 38.78 -32.56
CA LEU A 61 -5.78 37.41 -32.08
C LEU A 61 -7.13 36.72 -32.34
N GLN A 62 -8.25 37.41 -32.11
CA GLN A 62 -9.58 36.94 -32.42
C GLN A 62 -9.73 36.64 -33.92
N GLU A 63 -9.30 37.54 -34.80
CA GLU A 63 -9.35 37.30 -36.25
C GLU A 63 -8.48 36.10 -36.68
N ARG A 64 -7.30 35.94 -36.08
CA ARG A 64 -6.44 34.77 -36.34
C ARG A 64 -7.10 33.48 -35.88
N GLN A 65 -7.70 33.48 -34.69
CA GLN A 65 -8.37 32.31 -34.15
C GLN A 65 -9.64 31.97 -34.95
N GLN A 66 -10.41 32.97 -35.37
CA GLN A 66 -11.57 32.78 -36.24
C GLN A 66 -11.17 32.14 -37.58
N LYS A 67 -10.12 32.66 -38.24
CA LYS A 67 -9.61 32.05 -39.49
C LYS A 67 -9.13 30.61 -39.28
N LYS A 68 -8.63 30.26 -38.10
CA LYS A 68 -8.24 28.89 -37.76
C LYS A 68 -9.47 28.01 -37.58
N CYS A 69 -10.50 28.49 -36.90
CA CYS A 69 -11.80 27.81 -36.78
C CYS A 69 -12.40 27.55 -38.17
N ASP A 70 -12.50 28.56 -39.03
CA ASP A 70 -13.10 28.43 -40.36
C ASP A 70 -12.36 27.38 -41.23
N LYS A 71 -11.03 27.34 -41.14
CA LYS A 71 -10.21 26.32 -41.83
C LYS A 71 -10.47 24.91 -41.29
N LEU A 72 -10.57 24.77 -39.97
CA LEU A 72 -10.87 23.49 -39.32
C LEU A 72 -12.28 23.02 -39.65
N GLU A 73 -13.26 23.92 -39.66
CA GLU A 73 -14.63 23.61 -40.07
C GLU A 73 -14.72 23.17 -41.53
N THR A 74 -13.95 23.80 -42.42
CA THR A 74 -13.89 23.40 -43.83
C THR A 74 -13.26 22.02 -43.97
N ALA A 75 -12.13 21.76 -43.30
CA ALA A 75 -11.49 20.45 -43.30
C ALA A 75 -12.39 19.36 -42.70
N LEU A 76 -13.16 19.69 -41.66
CA LEU A 76 -14.13 18.78 -41.06
C LEU A 76 -15.24 18.42 -42.06
N LYS A 77 -15.79 19.39 -42.79
CA LYS A 77 -16.82 19.14 -43.81
C LYS A 77 -16.31 18.28 -44.96
N ASP A 78 -15.08 18.54 -45.43
CA ASP A 78 -14.46 17.75 -46.50
C ASP A 78 -14.22 16.30 -46.07
N GLU A 79 -13.77 16.10 -44.83
CA GLU A 79 -13.53 14.76 -44.28
C GLU A 79 -14.84 14.03 -43.98
N GLU A 80 -15.87 14.72 -43.50
CA GLU A 80 -17.22 14.16 -43.31
C GLU A 80 -17.80 13.68 -44.65
N ALA A 81 -17.67 14.47 -45.72
CA ALA A 81 -18.14 14.08 -47.05
C ALA A 81 -17.40 12.85 -47.58
N LYS A 82 -16.08 12.76 -47.39
CA LYS A 82 -15.30 11.56 -47.73
C LYS A 82 -15.73 10.36 -46.92
N HIS A 83 -15.89 10.52 -45.61
CA HIS A 83 -16.26 9.43 -44.73
C HIS A 83 -17.64 8.85 -45.08
N ILE A 84 -18.61 9.69 -45.45
CA ILE A 84 -19.92 9.25 -45.94
C ILE A 84 -19.78 8.39 -47.20
N LEU A 85 -18.94 8.79 -48.15
CA LEU A 85 -18.71 8.01 -49.38
C LEU A 85 -18.06 6.66 -49.07
N GLU A 86 -17.05 6.63 -48.19
CA GLU A 86 -16.41 5.38 -47.75
C GLU A 86 -17.39 4.44 -47.04
N ILE A 87 -18.27 4.98 -46.19
CA ILE A 87 -19.32 4.18 -45.52
C ILE A 87 -20.25 3.54 -46.55
N LEU A 88 -20.67 4.29 -47.57
CA LEU A 88 -21.56 3.77 -48.61
C LEU A 88 -20.89 2.64 -49.41
N GLU A 89 -19.62 2.81 -49.78
CA GLU A 89 -18.84 1.78 -50.48
C GLU A 89 -18.66 0.52 -49.60
N LEU A 90 -18.34 0.70 -48.32
CA LEU A 90 -18.23 -0.40 -47.37
C LEU A 90 -19.56 -1.13 -47.18
N GLN A 91 -20.67 -0.40 -47.14
CA GLN A 91 -22.01 -0.99 -47.02
C GLN A 91 -22.38 -1.82 -48.25
N GLU A 92 -22.03 -1.35 -49.46
CA GLU A 92 -22.23 -2.10 -50.70
C GLU A 92 -21.36 -3.37 -50.74
N ARG A 93 -20.08 -3.26 -50.38
CA ARG A 93 -19.17 -4.41 -50.30
C ARG A 93 -19.61 -5.44 -49.26
N ASN A 94 -20.14 -4.97 -48.14
CA ASN A 94 -20.71 -5.83 -47.10
C ASN A 94 -21.95 -6.56 -47.62
N LYS A 95 -22.88 -5.84 -48.27
CA LYS A 95 -24.05 -6.46 -48.91
C LYS A 95 -23.65 -7.56 -49.90
N HIS A 96 -22.66 -7.30 -50.75
CA HIS A 96 -22.15 -8.31 -51.67
C HIS A 96 -21.54 -9.53 -50.96
N SER A 97 -20.83 -9.30 -49.86
CA SER A 97 -20.25 -10.37 -49.04
C SER A 97 -21.32 -11.21 -48.35
N ILE A 98 -22.42 -10.58 -47.90
CA ILE A 98 -23.58 -11.27 -47.33
C ILE A 98 -24.26 -12.14 -48.40
N ASP A 99 -24.44 -11.63 -49.62
CA ASP A 99 -25.02 -12.42 -50.71
C ASP A 99 -24.15 -13.63 -51.07
N LEU A 100 -22.82 -13.46 -51.12
CA LEU A 100 -21.87 -14.55 -51.29
C LEU A 100 -21.95 -15.57 -50.14
N PHE A 101 -22.10 -15.09 -48.90
CA PHE A 101 -22.26 -15.95 -47.74
C PHE A 101 -23.56 -16.76 -47.83
N HIS A 102 -24.68 -16.16 -48.23
CA HIS A 102 -25.94 -16.88 -48.43
C HIS A 102 -25.82 -17.96 -49.50
N GLN A 103 -25.16 -17.68 -50.63
CA GLN A 103 -24.92 -18.70 -51.67
C GLN A 103 -24.04 -19.85 -51.18
N LEU A 104 -23.02 -19.52 -50.38
CA LEU A 104 -22.16 -20.52 -49.76
C LEU A 104 -22.94 -21.37 -48.75
N ASP A 105 -23.74 -20.73 -47.90
CA ASP A 105 -24.55 -21.38 -46.88
C ASP A 105 -25.59 -22.31 -47.50
N GLU A 106 -26.27 -21.90 -48.59
CA GLU A 106 -27.15 -22.81 -49.35
C GLU A 106 -26.41 -24.03 -49.88
N ARG A 107 -25.21 -23.85 -50.44
CA ARG A 107 -24.38 -24.97 -50.91
C ARG A 107 -23.93 -25.87 -49.76
N ILE A 108 -23.51 -25.30 -48.63
CA ILE A 108 -23.11 -26.04 -47.44
C ILE A 108 -24.31 -26.81 -46.90
N ASN A 109 -25.49 -26.21 -46.81
CA ASN A 109 -26.71 -26.87 -46.37
C ASN A 109 -27.10 -28.03 -47.29
N LEU A 110 -26.97 -27.88 -48.61
CA LEU A 110 -27.19 -28.97 -49.58
C LEU A 110 -26.19 -30.12 -49.41
N VAL A 111 -24.90 -29.80 -49.22
CA VAL A 111 -23.86 -30.81 -48.99
C VAL A 111 -24.04 -31.47 -47.63
N ALA A 112 -24.30 -30.71 -46.58
CA ALA A 112 -24.55 -31.20 -45.22
C ALA A 112 -25.77 -32.13 -45.20
N THR A 113 -26.84 -31.81 -45.91
CA THR A 113 -28.03 -32.67 -46.02
C THR A 113 -27.68 -34.00 -46.69
N LYS A 114 -26.90 -33.97 -47.78
CA LYS A 114 -26.44 -35.20 -48.47
C LYS A 114 -25.50 -36.03 -47.60
N VAL A 115 -24.57 -35.39 -46.89
CA VAL A 115 -23.61 -36.04 -45.99
C VAL A 115 -24.32 -36.62 -44.77
N LEU A 116 -25.30 -35.92 -44.21
CA LEU A 116 -26.17 -36.44 -43.14
C LEU A 116 -26.90 -37.69 -43.60
N HIS A 117 -27.54 -37.67 -44.77
CA HIS A 117 -28.25 -38.85 -45.27
C HIS A 117 -27.33 -40.06 -45.49
N LEU A 118 -26.13 -39.83 -46.03
CA LEU A 118 -25.13 -40.88 -46.21
C LEU A 118 -24.57 -41.36 -44.86
N GLY A 119 -24.35 -40.44 -43.93
CA GLY A 119 -23.93 -40.69 -42.56
C GLY A 119 -24.94 -41.53 -41.80
N ASP A 120 -26.22 -41.18 -41.84
CA ASP A 120 -27.33 -41.92 -41.23
C ASP A 120 -27.44 -43.34 -41.79
N GLN A 121 -27.25 -43.52 -43.11
CA GLN A 121 -27.23 -44.84 -43.73
C GLN A 121 -26.02 -45.68 -43.29
N LEU A 122 -24.85 -45.07 -43.15
CA LEU A 122 -23.65 -45.76 -42.67
C LEU A 122 -23.73 -46.07 -41.17
N GLU A 123 -24.22 -45.14 -40.36
CA GLU A 123 -24.36 -45.29 -38.91
C GLU A 123 -25.44 -46.32 -38.55
N SER A 124 -26.58 -46.29 -39.25
CA SER A 124 -27.67 -47.26 -39.04
C SER A 124 -27.25 -48.70 -39.30
N VAL A 125 -26.26 -48.94 -40.17
CA VAL A 125 -25.72 -50.29 -40.43
C VAL A 125 -24.53 -50.60 -39.53
N ASN A 126 -23.59 -49.68 -39.37
CA ASN A 126 -22.32 -49.96 -38.71
C ASN A 126 -22.43 -49.95 -37.17
N THR A 127 -23.24 -49.05 -36.59
CA THR A 127 -23.42 -48.93 -35.14
C THR A 127 -24.02 -50.19 -34.50
N PRO A 128 -25.14 -50.77 -34.98
CA PRO A 128 -25.67 -52.00 -34.39
C PRO A 128 -24.72 -53.18 -34.57
N ARG A 129 -24.00 -53.27 -35.69
CA ARG A 129 -22.99 -54.30 -35.93
C ARG A 129 -21.83 -54.19 -34.92
N ALA A 130 -21.28 -52.99 -34.74
CA ALA A 130 -20.20 -52.74 -33.78
C ALA A 130 -20.66 -53.02 -32.33
N ARG A 131 -21.88 -52.58 -31.96
CA ARG A 131 -22.48 -52.88 -30.65
C ARG A 131 -22.66 -54.39 -30.42
N ALA A 132 -23.12 -55.14 -31.42
CA ALA A 132 -23.30 -56.59 -31.30
C ALA A 132 -21.97 -57.33 -31.07
N VAL A 133 -20.90 -56.92 -31.77
CA VAL A 133 -19.56 -57.49 -31.60
C VAL A 133 -18.99 -57.18 -30.20
N GLU A 134 -19.10 -55.92 -29.76
CA GLU A 134 -18.65 -55.53 -28.41
C GLU A 134 -19.47 -56.23 -27.31
N ALA A 135 -20.80 -56.34 -27.48
CA ALA A 135 -21.66 -57.06 -26.53
C ALA A 135 -21.27 -58.54 -26.45
N GLN A 136 -20.99 -59.19 -27.58
CA GLN A 136 -20.54 -60.58 -27.60
C GLN A 136 -19.20 -60.74 -26.86
N LYS A 137 -18.26 -59.80 -27.04
CA LYS A 137 -16.97 -59.77 -26.33
C LYS A 137 -17.18 -59.63 -24.83
N LEU A 138 -17.97 -58.65 -24.39
CA LEU A 138 -18.27 -58.42 -22.97
C LEU A 138 -19.00 -59.60 -22.32
N MET A 139 -19.96 -60.24 -23.02
CA MET A 139 -20.67 -61.42 -22.54
C MET A 139 -19.73 -62.61 -22.30
N ARG A 140 -18.73 -62.82 -23.17
CA ARG A 140 -17.71 -63.86 -22.97
C ARG A 140 -16.90 -63.60 -21.70
N HIS A 141 -16.36 -62.40 -21.54
CA HIS A 141 -15.61 -62.06 -20.33
C HIS A 141 -16.48 -62.12 -19.08
N PHE A 142 -17.74 -61.67 -19.13
CA PHE A 142 -18.68 -61.77 -18.01
C PHE A 142 -18.96 -63.23 -17.61
N SER A 143 -19.04 -64.15 -18.56
CA SER A 143 -19.17 -65.59 -18.30
C SER A 143 -18.02 -66.13 -17.43
N ASP A 144 -16.80 -65.65 -17.65
CA ASP A 144 -15.65 -66.04 -16.84
C ASP A 144 -15.74 -65.50 -15.40
N PHE A 145 -16.32 -64.32 -15.21
CA PHE A 145 -16.60 -63.77 -13.86
C PHE A 145 -17.73 -64.50 -13.12
N LEU A 146 -18.65 -65.16 -13.84
CA LEU A 146 -19.69 -66.00 -13.25
C LEU A 146 -19.16 -67.36 -12.75
N SER A 147 -18.02 -67.81 -13.28
CA SER A 147 -17.42 -69.08 -12.88
C SER A 147 -16.87 -69.04 -11.43
N PRO A 148 -17.06 -70.10 -10.63
CA PRO A 148 -16.61 -70.16 -9.24
C PRO A 148 -15.08 -70.36 -9.07
N GLY A 149 -14.30 -70.36 -10.17
CA GLY A 149 -12.84 -70.51 -10.17
C GLY A 149 -12.07 -69.17 -10.28
N PRO A 150 -10.72 -69.19 -10.20
CA PRO A 150 -9.89 -68.02 -10.53
C PRO A 150 -10.09 -67.60 -11.98
N LEU A 151 -9.85 -66.32 -12.29
CA LEU A 151 -9.94 -65.82 -13.67
C LEU A 151 -8.89 -66.54 -14.53
N THR A 152 -9.33 -67.21 -15.58
CA THR A 152 -8.47 -67.94 -16.53
C THR A 152 -8.08 -67.12 -17.75
N ASP A 153 -8.76 -65.98 -17.96
CA ASP A 153 -8.55 -65.14 -19.12
C ASP A 153 -7.17 -64.43 -19.03
N PRO A 154 -6.28 -64.61 -20.01
CA PRO A 154 -4.95 -63.99 -20.03
C PRO A 154 -5.00 -62.47 -19.95
N ILE A 155 -6.08 -61.83 -20.43
CA ILE A 155 -6.26 -60.38 -20.36
C ILE A 155 -6.26 -59.88 -18.91
N PHE A 156 -6.79 -60.66 -17.96
CA PHE A 156 -6.87 -60.29 -16.55
C PHE A 156 -5.74 -60.83 -15.68
N THR A 157 -4.86 -61.68 -16.24
CA THR A 157 -3.74 -62.31 -15.54
C THR A 157 -2.38 -61.79 -15.99
N ASP A 158 -2.24 -61.31 -17.22
CA ASP A 158 -1.00 -60.76 -17.73
C ASP A 158 -0.89 -59.24 -17.49
N LYS A 159 0.30 -58.79 -17.07
CA LYS A 159 0.60 -57.38 -16.85
C LYS A 159 0.82 -56.62 -18.17
N SER A 160 1.15 -57.30 -19.27
CA SER A 160 1.32 -56.64 -20.58
C SER A 160 0.00 -56.18 -21.20
N SER A 161 -1.12 -56.81 -20.85
CA SER A 161 -2.45 -56.52 -21.40
C SER A 161 -3.26 -55.52 -20.56
N LEU A 162 -2.60 -54.73 -19.71
CA LEU A 162 -3.25 -53.83 -18.74
C LEU A 162 -4.27 -52.87 -19.38
N TYR A 163 -4.02 -52.38 -20.60
CA TYR A 163 -4.92 -51.48 -21.34
C TYR A 163 -6.20 -52.18 -21.79
N GLU A 164 -6.05 -53.39 -22.34
CA GLU A 164 -7.17 -54.20 -22.80
C GLU A 164 -8.00 -54.65 -21.59
N ALA A 165 -7.34 -55.00 -20.48
CA ALA A 165 -7.97 -55.32 -19.21
C ALA A 165 -8.76 -54.12 -18.67
N ALA A 166 -8.20 -52.91 -18.76
CA ALA A 166 -8.83 -51.68 -18.29
C ALA A 166 -10.10 -51.33 -19.07
N ASP A 167 -10.07 -51.40 -20.41
CA ASP A 167 -11.24 -51.16 -21.26
C ASP A 167 -12.38 -52.16 -20.96
N VAL A 168 -12.04 -53.45 -20.89
CA VAL A 168 -13.03 -54.51 -20.66
C VAL A 168 -13.58 -54.45 -19.24
N ILE A 169 -12.75 -54.25 -18.21
CA ILE A 169 -13.22 -54.22 -16.81
C ILE A 169 -14.08 -53.00 -16.51
N GLN A 170 -13.78 -51.85 -17.13
CA GLN A 170 -14.56 -50.62 -16.94
C GLN A 170 -15.98 -50.80 -17.49
N LYS A 171 -16.11 -51.34 -18.70
CA LYS A 171 -17.41 -51.67 -19.32
C LYS A 171 -18.16 -52.73 -18.51
N LEU A 172 -17.47 -53.80 -18.08
CA LEU A 172 -18.07 -54.84 -17.23
C LEU A 172 -18.55 -54.30 -15.88
N HIS A 173 -17.81 -53.38 -15.25
CA HIS A 173 -18.20 -52.78 -13.98
C HIS A 173 -19.50 -51.99 -14.14
N LEU A 174 -19.61 -51.13 -15.17
CA LEU A 174 -20.84 -50.39 -15.46
C LEU A 174 -22.04 -51.32 -15.66
N ILE A 175 -21.89 -52.37 -16.48
CA ILE A 175 -22.95 -53.36 -16.72
C ILE A 175 -23.31 -54.08 -15.40
N SER A 176 -22.32 -54.43 -14.59
CA SER A 176 -22.55 -55.15 -13.34
C SER A 176 -23.37 -54.34 -12.33
N GLN A 177 -23.32 -53.00 -12.36
CA GLN A 177 -24.12 -52.18 -11.45
C GLN A 177 -25.61 -52.28 -11.75
N GLU A 178 -25.99 -52.38 -13.03
CA GLU A 178 -27.39 -52.43 -13.50
C GLU A 178 -28.08 -53.81 -13.30
N LEU A 179 -27.31 -54.86 -12.98
CA LEU A 179 -27.87 -56.21 -12.83
C LEU A 179 -28.56 -56.42 -11.46
N PRO A 180 -29.58 -57.28 -11.33
CA PRO A 180 -30.21 -57.59 -10.04
C PRO A 180 -29.25 -58.27 -9.07
N SER A 181 -29.15 -57.75 -7.84
CA SER A 181 -28.23 -58.25 -6.81
C SER A 181 -28.51 -59.69 -6.39
N GLU A 182 -29.78 -60.10 -6.36
CA GLU A 182 -30.23 -61.41 -5.85
C GLU A 182 -29.59 -62.63 -6.53
N LYS A 183 -29.16 -62.50 -7.80
CA LYS A 183 -28.58 -63.62 -8.58
C LYS A 183 -27.11 -63.43 -8.94
N PHE A 184 -26.61 -62.20 -8.91
CA PHE A 184 -25.29 -61.86 -9.46
C PHE A 184 -24.32 -61.26 -8.43
N GLU A 185 -24.64 -61.31 -7.14
CA GLU A 185 -23.84 -60.68 -6.10
C GLU A 185 -22.38 -61.14 -6.07
N HIS A 186 -22.13 -62.45 -6.25
CA HIS A 186 -20.76 -62.99 -6.29
C HIS A 186 -19.96 -62.41 -7.48
N ALA A 187 -20.54 -62.39 -8.68
CA ALA A 187 -19.90 -61.84 -9.87
C ALA A 187 -19.70 -60.32 -9.74
N LYS A 188 -20.65 -59.57 -9.18
CA LYS A 188 -20.50 -58.13 -8.89
C LYS A 188 -19.32 -57.85 -7.95
N LYS A 189 -19.18 -58.63 -6.87
CA LYS A 189 -18.04 -58.49 -5.93
C LYS A 189 -16.72 -58.82 -6.61
N LYS A 190 -16.68 -59.87 -7.44
CA LYS A 190 -15.48 -60.28 -8.19
C LYS A 190 -15.05 -59.24 -9.24
N ILE A 191 -16.02 -58.67 -9.97
CA ILE A 191 -15.78 -57.58 -10.96
C ILE A 191 -15.31 -56.31 -10.24
N THR A 192 -15.96 -55.92 -9.14
CA THR A 192 -15.53 -54.75 -8.35
C THR A 192 -14.11 -54.92 -7.80
N ALA A 193 -13.79 -56.08 -7.20
CA ALA A 193 -12.45 -56.35 -6.70
C ALA A 193 -11.38 -56.28 -7.81
N LYS A 194 -11.70 -56.80 -9.00
CA LYS A 194 -10.78 -56.75 -10.15
C LYS A 194 -10.67 -55.35 -10.75
N TYR A 195 -11.76 -54.58 -10.75
CA TYR A 195 -11.77 -53.17 -11.11
C TYR A 195 -10.82 -52.37 -10.21
N ASP A 196 -10.94 -52.53 -8.88
CA ASP A 196 -10.08 -51.85 -7.90
C ASP A 196 -8.61 -52.30 -7.99
N GLU A 197 -8.35 -53.56 -8.36
CA GLU A 197 -7.00 -54.08 -8.61
C GLU A 197 -6.37 -53.44 -9.86
N ILE A 198 -7.11 -53.40 -10.98
CA ILE A 198 -6.64 -52.81 -12.24
C ILE A 198 -6.45 -51.30 -12.08
N GLU A 199 -7.36 -50.61 -11.39
CA GLU A 199 -7.24 -49.19 -11.07
C GLU A 199 -5.96 -48.89 -10.29
N ARG A 200 -5.67 -49.67 -9.23
CA ARG A 200 -4.41 -49.53 -8.47
C ARG A 200 -3.18 -49.80 -9.33
N ASN A 201 -3.20 -50.85 -10.14
CA ASN A 201 -2.09 -51.19 -11.03
C ASN A 201 -1.83 -50.08 -12.07
N LEU A 202 -2.89 -49.46 -12.62
CA LEU A 202 -2.78 -48.32 -13.54
C LEU A 202 -2.14 -47.09 -12.86
N ILE A 203 -2.52 -46.78 -11.61
CA ILE A 203 -1.94 -45.68 -10.84
C ILE A 203 -0.46 -45.97 -10.51
N GLU A 204 -0.12 -47.19 -10.10
CA GLU A 204 1.27 -47.59 -9.84
C GLU A 204 2.14 -47.48 -11.09
N GLU A 205 1.63 -47.92 -12.25
CA GLU A 205 2.35 -47.80 -13.52
C GLU A 205 2.47 -46.34 -13.97
N PHE A 206 1.47 -45.50 -13.67
CA PHE A 206 1.55 -44.05 -13.89
C PHE A 206 2.67 -43.41 -13.07
N VAL A 207 2.79 -43.75 -11.79
CA VAL A 207 3.88 -43.29 -10.92
C VAL A 207 5.24 -43.76 -11.42
N ARG A 208 5.35 -45.00 -11.91
CA ARG A 208 6.58 -45.50 -12.54
C ARG A 208 6.94 -44.76 -13.82
N ALA A 209 5.95 -44.45 -14.67
CA ALA A 209 6.15 -43.66 -15.87
C ALA A 209 6.62 -42.24 -15.53
N HIS A 210 6.05 -41.62 -14.49
CA HIS A 210 6.50 -40.33 -13.97
C HIS A 210 7.97 -40.36 -13.52
N ASN A 211 8.37 -41.38 -12.75
CA ASN A 211 9.75 -41.54 -12.28
C ASN A 211 10.77 -41.80 -13.40
N ARG A 212 10.30 -42.23 -14.58
CA ARG A 212 11.11 -42.42 -15.79
C ARG A 212 11.07 -41.20 -16.74
N GLU A 213 10.36 -40.14 -16.35
CA GLU A 213 10.12 -38.93 -17.16
C GLU A 213 9.47 -39.21 -18.54
N ASP A 214 8.64 -40.27 -18.64
CA ASP A 214 7.94 -40.63 -19.88
C ASP A 214 6.55 -39.99 -19.97
N ALA A 215 6.48 -38.79 -20.56
CA ALA A 215 5.25 -38.02 -20.70
C ALA A 215 4.20 -38.67 -21.62
N ASN A 216 4.62 -39.43 -22.63
CA ASN A 216 3.69 -40.08 -23.57
C ASN A 216 2.97 -41.22 -22.88
N ARG A 217 3.70 -42.04 -22.13
CA ARG A 217 3.12 -43.13 -21.36
C ARG A 217 2.17 -42.63 -20.27
N MET A 218 2.53 -41.54 -19.61
CA MET A 218 1.67 -40.88 -18.63
C MET A 218 0.35 -40.39 -19.25
N ARG A 219 0.40 -39.80 -20.46
CA ARG A 219 -0.80 -39.34 -21.18
C ARG A 219 -1.76 -40.50 -21.48
N GLU A 220 -1.25 -41.61 -21.98
CA GLU A 220 -2.05 -42.81 -22.25
C GLU A 220 -2.72 -43.33 -20.98
N LEU A 221 -1.97 -43.46 -19.89
CA LEU A 221 -2.49 -43.93 -18.61
C LEU A 221 -3.53 -42.96 -18.02
N ALA A 222 -3.26 -41.65 -18.08
CA ALA A 222 -4.21 -40.63 -17.62
C ALA A 222 -5.52 -40.69 -18.42
N SER A 223 -5.45 -40.84 -19.75
CA SER A 223 -6.63 -40.96 -20.63
C SER A 223 -7.46 -42.22 -20.37
N VAL A 224 -6.85 -43.32 -19.93
CA VAL A 224 -7.59 -44.51 -19.51
C VAL A 224 -8.24 -44.24 -18.14
N LEU A 225 -7.45 -43.71 -17.20
CA LEU A 225 -7.87 -43.44 -15.83
C LEU A 225 -8.98 -42.38 -15.71
N THR A 226 -9.19 -41.50 -16.69
CA THR A 226 -10.34 -40.55 -16.66
C THR A 226 -11.70 -41.24 -16.56
N HIS A 227 -11.81 -42.48 -17.03
CA HIS A 227 -13.03 -43.27 -17.00
C HIS A 227 -13.20 -44.09 -15.70
N PHE A 228 -12.22 -43.97 -14.80
CA PHE A 228 -12.17 -44.67 -13.52
C PHE A 228 -12.51 -43.72 -12.35
N LYS A 229 -13.07 -44.28 -11.26
CA LYS A 229 -13.45 -43.48 -10.08
C LYS A 229 -12.22 -42.90 -9.36
N GLY A 230 -11.09 -43.62 -9.42
CA GLY A 230 -9.81 -43.27 -8.84
C GLY A 230 -8.99 -42.23 -9.62
N TYR A 231 -9.52 -41.60 -10.67
CA TYR A 231 -8.80 -40.55 -11.42
C TYR A 231 -8.24 -39.44 -10.51
N SER A 232 -8.99 -39.04 -9.48
CA SER A 232 -8.52 -38.05 -8.51
C SER A 232 -7.27 -38.52 -7.74
N GLN A 233 -7.18 -39.82 -7.43
CA GLN A 233 -6.03 -40.41 -6.74
C GLN A 233 -4.80 -40.44 -7.65
N CYS A 234 -4.98 -40.64 -8.97
CA CYS A 234 -3.90 -40.49 -9.95
C CYS A 234 -3.32 -39.07 -9.93
N ILE A 235 -4.20 -38.04 -9.90
CA ILE A 235 -3.78 -36.65 -9.77
C ILE A 235 -3.07 -36.41 -8.43
N ASP A 236 -3.58 -36.95 -7.32
CA ASP A 236 -2.93 -36.82 -6.01
C ASP A 236 -1.53 -37.44 -5.98
N ALA A 237 -1.38 -38.64 -6.56
CA ALA A 237 -0.09 -39.31 -6.70
C ALA A 237 0.86 -38.50 -7.59
N PHE A 238 0.39 -37.92 -8.70
CA PHE A 238 1.18 -37.02 -9.53
C PHE A 238 1.69 -35.81 -8.75
N ILE A 239 0.82 -35.14 -7.99
CA ILE A 239 1.16 -33.97 -7.17
C ILE A 239 2.20 -34.35 -6.10
N GLU A 240 2.00 -35.47 -5.41
CA GLU A 240 2.89 -35.94 -4.37
C GLU A 240 4.30 -36.23 -4.92
N GLN A 241 4.38 -37.01 -6.01
CA GLN A 241 5.64 -37.36 -6.66
C GLN A 241 6.35 -36.13 -7.23
N SER A 242 5.61 -35.19 -7.81
CA SER A 242 6.17 -33.93 -8.34
C SER A 242 6.82 -33.05 -7.26
N GLN A 243 6.32 -33.14 -6.03
CA GLN A 243 6.86 -32.40 -4.88
C GLN A 243 7.96 -33.15 -4.12
N MET A 244 8.15 -34.45 -4.34
CA MET A 244 9.20 -35.23 -3.69
C MET A 244 10.58 -34.74 -4.17
N GLY A 245 11.43 -34.30 -3.23
CA GLY A 245 12.79 -33.81 -3.52
C GLY A 245 12.89 -32.35 -4.00
N SER A 246 11.78 -31.67 -4.26
CA SER A 246 11.79 -30.33 -4.87
C SER A 246 12.01 -29.16 -3.88
N PHE A 247 11.87 -29.40 -2.56
CA PHE A 247 12.03 -28.37 -1.50
C PHE A 247 13.20 -28.71 -0.57
N GLY A 248 14.44 -28.61 -1.09
CA GLY A 248 15.66 -28.84 -0.31
C GLY A 248 16.29 -27.57 0.29
N GLY A 249 15.84 -26.38 -0.14
CA GLY A 249 16.37 -25.10 0.29
C GLY A 249 15.87 -24.63 1.66
N LYS A 250 16.55 -23.61 2.22
CA LYS A 250 16.09 -22.89 3.43
C LYS A 250 14.82 -22.07 3.19
N ASP A 251 14.49 -21.80 1.91
CA ASP A 251 13.47 -20.84 1.51
C ASP A 251 12.47 -21.43 0.51
N VAL A 252 11.30 -21.82 1.02
CA VAL A 252 10.26 -22.51 0.25
C VAL A 252 9.79 -21.69 -0.95
N PHE A 253 9.76 -20.35 -0.86
CA PHE A 253 9.17 -19.50 -1.90
C PHE A 253 9.99 -19.47 -3.20
N GLN A 254 11.31 -19.66 -3.14
CA GLN A 254 12.18 -19.63 -4.33
C GLN A 254 11.93 -20.83 -5.24
N ASP A 255 11.57 -21.97 -4.65
CA ASP A 255 11.40 -23.23 -5.37
C ASP A 255 10.00 -23.37 -5.99
N VAL A 256 8.99 -22.64 -5.50
CA VAL A 256 7.58 -22.80 -5.94
C VAL A 256 7.40 -22.45 -7.42
N ILE A 257 7.84 -21.27 -7.86
CA ILE A 257 7.60 -20.82 -9.25
C ILE A 257 8.32 -21.72 -10.26
N PRO A 258 9.63 -22.01 -10.13
CA PRO A 258 10.33 -22.91 -11.05
C PRO A 258 9.66 -24.29 -11.13
N MET A 259 9.19 -24.81 -10.00
CA MET A 259 8.48 -26.09 -9.92
C MET A 259 7.14 -26.03 -10.67
N CYS A 260 6.33 -25.01 -10.42
CA CYS A 260 5.09 -24.76 -11.13
C CYS A 260 5.34 -24.67 -12.65
N THR A 261 6.37 -23.94 -13.09
CA THR A 261 6.71 -23.83 -14.52
C THR A 261 7.12 -25.18 -15.14
N LYS A 262 7.95 -25.97 -14.43
CA LYS A 262 8.39 -27.29 -14.89
C LYS A 262 7.19 -28.21 -15.09
N TYR A 263 6.35 -28.35 -14.06
CA TYR A 263 5.24 -29.29 -14.07
C TYR A 263 4.02 -28.80 -14.84
N HIS A 264 3.83 -27.49 -15.05
CA HIS A 264 2.76 -26.96 -15.90
C HIS A 264 2.87 -27.46 -17.35
N LYS A 265 4.09 -27.48 -17.91
CA LYS A 265 4.33 -28.05 -19.25
C LYS A 265 4.00 -29.54 -19.30
N LEU A 266 4.39 -30.28 -18.27
CA LEU A 266 4.08 -31.72 -18.18
C LEU A 266 2.58 -31.96 -18.02
N MET A 267 1.87 -31.15 -17.22
CA MET A 267 0.42 -31.25 -17.05
C MET A 267 -0.33 -31.02 -18.36
N GLN A 268 0.07 -30.01 -19.15
CA GLN A 268 -0.50 -29.74 -20.48
C GLN A 268 -0.30 -30.91 -21.46
N GLN A 269 0.79 -31.66 -21.30
CA GLN A 269 1.06 -32.82 -22.14
C GLN A 269 0.31 -34.07 -21.68
N VAL A 270 0.06 -34.25 -20.38
CA VAL A 270 -0.45 -35.51 -19.83
C VAL A 270 -1.96 -35.50 -19.64
N PHE A 271 -2.55 -34.40 -19.18
CA PHE A 271 -3.94 -34.34 -18.75
C PHE A 271 -4.83 -33.58 -19.74
N THR A 272 -6.10 -34.01 -19.84
CA THR A 272 -7.11 -33.36 -20.67
C THR A 272 -7.55 -32.00 -20.11
N ASN A 273 -7.61 -31.86 -18.78
CA ASN A 273 -7.95 -30.63 -18.06
C ASN A 273 -6.77 -30.12 -17.21
N PRO A 274 -5.71 -29.53 -17.82
CA PRO A 274 -4.50 -29.13 -17.11
C PRO A 274 -4.75 -28.03 -16.06
N GLU A 275 -5.72 -27.14 -16.28
CA GLU A 275 -6.06 -26.07 -15.34
C GLU A 275 -6.54 -26.60 -13.98
N GLN A 276 -7.41 -27.61 -13.99
CA GLN A 276 -7.91 -28.24 -12.75
C GLN A 276 -6.80 -28.95 -11.98
N VAL A 277 -5.88 -29.61 -12.69
CA VAL A 277 -4.72 -30.27 -12.09
C VAL A 277 -3.78 -29.23 -11.49
N MET A 278 -3.54 -28.12 -12.20
CA MET A 278 -2.73 -27.01 -11.72
C MET A 278 -3.35 -26.35 -10.47
N ALA A 279 -4.68 -26.18 -10.44
CA ALA A 279 -5.39 -25.66 -9.28
C ALA A 279 -5.21 -26.55 -8.05
N LYS A 280 -5.38 -27.86 -8.21
CA LYS A 280 -5.15 -28.84 -7.13
C LYS A 280 -3.68 -28.88 -6.69
N PHE A 281 -2.74 -28.73 -7.63
CA PHE A 281 -1.30 -28.66 -7.34
C PHE A 281 -0.96 -27.43 -6.49
N VAL A 282 -1.45 -26.25 -6.87
CA VAL A 282 -1.24 -25.00 -6.12
C VAL A 282 -1.94 -25.05 -4.76
N LEU A 283 -3.16 -25.57 -4.69
CA LEU A 283 -3.87 -25.80 -3.42
C LEU A 283 -3.02 -26.61 -2.43
N ASN A 284 -2.40 -27.69 -2.92
CA ASN A 284 -1.55 -28.54 -2.11
C ASN A 284 -0.28 -27.79 -1.63
N ILE A 285 0.34 -26.97 -2.48
CA ILE A 285 1.48 -26.12 -2.06
C ILE A 285 1.08 -25.17 -0.94
N TYR A 286 -0.08 -24.51 -1.04
CA TYR A 286 -0.55 -23.58 -0.01
C TYR A 286 -0.80 -24.30 1.32
N HIS A 287 -1.56 -25.40 1.32
CA HIS A 287 -1.96 -26.10 2.54
C HIS A 287 -0.85 -26.96 3.16
N LEU A 288 0.01 -27.58 2.35
CA LEU A 288 0.98 -28.54 2.84
C LEU A 288 2.36 -27.94 3.05
N ARG A 289 2.76 -26.97 2.22
CA ARG A 289 4.12 -26.40 2.24
C ARG A 289 4.11 -25.01 2.89
N LEU A 290 3.39 -24.06 2.31
CA LEU A 290 3.39 -22.68 2.79
C LEU A 290 2.78 -22.57 4.19
N GLN A 291 1.67 -23.26 4.45
CA GLN A 291 1.04 -23.26 5.77
C GLN A 291 1.95 -23.85 6.84
N LYS A 292 2.62 -24.99 6.58
CA LYS A 292 3.59 -25.57 7.53
C LYS A 292 4.78 -24.65 7.78
N TYR A 293 5.31 -24.03 6.73
CA TYR A 293 6.41 -23.07 6.84
C TYR A 293 6.01 -21.83 7.64
N ALA A 294 4.82 -21.27 7.40
CA ALA A 294 4.28 -20.14 8.15
C ALA A 294 4.09 -20.49 9.63
N VAL A 295 3.49 -21.65 9.94
CA VAL A 295 3.32 -22.13 11.33
C VAL A 295 4.66 -22.29 12.04
N ALA A 296 5.66 -22.88 11.40
CA ALA A 296 6.98 -23.05 11.99
C ALA A 296 7.69 -21.71 12.27
N LYS A 297 7.61 -20.75 11.34
CA LYS A 297 8.26 -19.44 11.45
C LYS A 297 7.54 -18.50 12.44
N LEU A 298 6.23 -18.68 12.64
CA LEU A 298 5.38 -17.88 13.53
C LEU A 298 5.09 -18.57 14.88
N ALA A 299 5.78 -19.68 15.18
CA ALA A 299 5.62 -20.42 16.42
C ALA A 299 6.16 -19.65 17.63
N ASP A 300 7.31 -18.97 17.45
CA ASP A 300 7.94 -18.16 18.50
C ASP A 300 7.27 -16.78 18.59
N LYS A 301 6.65 -16.52 19.74
CA LYS A 301 5.98 -15.25 20.08
C LYS A 301 6.67 -14.52 21.24
N THR A 302 7.87 -14.94 21.64
CA THR A 302 8.61 -14.32 22.75
C THR A 302 9.05 -12.90 22.41
N ASP A 303 9.53 -12.70 21.19
CA ASP A 303 9.92 -11.41 20.64
C ASP A 303 8.84 -10.90 19.67
N SER A 304 8.03 -9.95 20.16
CA SER A 304 6.95 -9.32 19.38
C SER A 304 7.46 -8.64 18.11
N ASP A 305 8.64 -7.99 18.14
CA ASP A 305 9.21 -7.27 16.99
C ASP A 305 9.61 -8.25 15.88
N LYS A 306 10.30 -9.33 16.27
CA LYS A 306 10.68 -10.40 15.36
C LYS A 306 9.46 -11.13 14.81
N TYR A 307 8.45 -11.39 15.64
CA TYR A 307 7.19 -12.01 15.22
C TYR A 307 6.46 -11.15 14.19
N LEU A 308 6.27 -9.85 14.45
CA LEU A 308 5.59 -8.92 13.54
C LEU A 308 6.36 -8.77 12.23
N LYS A 309 7.70 -8.71 12.27
CA LYS A 309 8.55 -8.69 11.08
C LYS A 309 8.42 -9.97 10.25
N ASN A 310 8.42 -11.14 10.89
CA ASN A 310 8.22 -12.42 10.22
C ASN A 310 6.83 -12.53 9.60
N LEU A 311 5.78 -12.09 10.32
CA LEU A 311 4.41 -12.10 9.82
C LEU A 311 4.27 -11.22 8.58
N TYR A 312 4.80 -9.99 8.64
CA TYR A 312 4.82 -9.08 7.51
C TYR A 312 5.58 -9.65 6.30
N ASP A 313 6.79 -10.18 6.51
CA ASP A 313 7.60 -10.79 5.45
C ASP A 313 6.88 -11.97 4.79
N LEU A 314 6.39 -12.92 5.59
CA LEU A 314 5.70 -14.10 5.09
C LEU A 314 4.43 -13.74 4.31
N TYR A 315 3.63 -12.81 4.82
CA TYR A 315 2.41 -12.38 4.16
C TYR A 315 2.73 -11.67 2.83
N THR A 316 3.66 -10.71 2.85
CA THR A 316 4.11 -9.98 1.65
C THR A 316 4.62 -10.94 0.57
N ARG A 317 5.46 -11.90 0.97
CA ARG A 317 6.02 -12.89 0.05
C ARG A 317 4.98 -13.86 -0.48
N THR A 318 3.97 -14.22 0.31
CA THR A 318 2.85 -15.05 -0.14
C THR A 318 1.94 -14.30 -1.11
N VAL A 319 1.68 -13.01 -0.87
CA VAL A 319 0.93 -12.15 -1.81
C VAL A 319 1.69 -11.97 -3.12
N LYS A 320 3.01 -11.75 -3.05
CA LYS A 320 3.87 -11.67 -4.25
C LYS A 320 3.85 -12.99 -5.03
N LEU A 321 4.04 -14.13 -4.35
CA LEU A 321 3.94 -15.45 -4.95
C LEU A 321 2.57 -15.69 -5.59
N SER A 322 1.48 -15.30 -4.91
CA SER A 322 0.12 -15.39 -5.45
C SER A 322 -0.03 -14.58 -6.74
N THR A 323 0.60 -13.41 -6.82
CA THR A 323 0.56 -12.56 -8.01
C THR A 323 1.34 -13.20 -9.16
N GLU A 324 2.52 -13.77 -8.88
CA GLU A 324 3.32 -14.48 -9.87
C GLU A 324 2.60 -15.75 -10.38
N LEU A 325 1.93 -16.50 -9.50
CA LEU A 325 1.17 -17.70 -9.87
C LEU A 325 -0.03 -17.42 -10.79
N LYS A 326 -0.53 -16.17 -10.88
CA LYS A 326 -1.59 -15.80 -11.83
C LYS A 326 -1.21 -16.09 -13.28
N MET A 327 0.09 -16.12 -13.61
CA MET A 327 0.57 -16.42 -14.96
C MET A 327 0.15 -17.78 -15.51
N PHE A 328 -0.23 -18.73 -14.63
CA PHE A 328 -0.60 -20.09 -15.03
C PHE A 328 -2.11 -20.27 -15.30
N ASN A 329 -2.92 -19.20 -15.31
CA ASN A 329 -4.37 -19.22 -15.54
C ASN A 329 -5.10 -20.34 -14.77
N ILE A 330 -4.75 -20.48 -13.49
CA ILE A 330 -5.09 -21.63 -12.65
C ILE A 330 -6.59 -21.76 -12.42
N CYS A 331 -7.32 -20.65 -12.43
CA CYS A 331 -8.75 -20.60 -12.19
C CYS A 331 -9.37 -19.35 -12.83
N THR A 332 -10.65 -19.41 -13.16
CA THR A 332 -11.46 -18.25 -13.57
C THR A 332 -11.75 -17.29 -12.41
N ASP A 333 -11.71 -17.75 -11.15
CA ASP A 333 -11.89 -16.89 -9.97
C ASP A 333 -10.58 -16.15 -9.63
N GLU A 334 -10.52 -14.86 -9.99
CA GLU A 334 -9.39 -13.98 -9.66
C GLU A 334 -9.10 -13.88 -8.16
N MET A 335 -10.08 -14.18 -7.30
CA MET A 335 -9.94 -14.15 -5.85
C MET A 335 -9.43 -15.46 -5.26
N TYR A 336 -9.28 -16.53 -6.05
CA TYR A 336 -8.91 -17.86 -5.56
C TYR A 336 -7.61 -17.85 -4.73
N LEU A 337 -6.53 -17.30 -5.29
CA LEU A 337 -5.22 -17.24 -4.60
C LEU A 337 -5.25 -16.29 -3.39
N THR A 338 -6.06 -15.23 -3.46
CA THR A 338 -6.28 -14.31 -2.34
C THR A 338 -6.99 -15.01 -1.18
N LYS A 339 -8.00 -15.85 -1.47
CA LYS A 339 -8.70 -16.67 -0.47
C LYS A 339 -7.76 -17.70 0.16
N LEU A 340 -6.91 -18.37 -0.63
CA LEU A 340 -5.91 -19.30 -0.11
C LEU A 340 -4.90 -18.61 0.81
N THR A 341 -4.41 -17.43 0.41
CA THR A 341 -3.51 -16.62 1.25
C THR A 341 -4.18 -16.24 2.56
N ARG A 342 -5.41 -15.73 2.51
CA ARG A 342 -6.18 -15.42 3.73
C ARG A 342 -6.37 -16.64 4.62
N ASN A 343 -6.70 -17.81 4.06
CA ASN A 343 -6.91 -19.03 4.85
C ASN A 343 -5.67 -19.45 5.66
N ILE A 344 -4.45 -19.24 5.12
CA ILE A 344 -3.20 -19.51 5.86
C ILE A 344 -3.02 -18.51 7.01
N PHE A 345 -3.30 -17.23 6.75
CA PHE A 345 -2.92 -16.15 7.66
C PHE A 345 -4.04 -15.67 8.60
N GLN A 346 -5.30 -16.06 8.38
CA GLN A 346 -6.49 -15.53 9.05
C GLN A 346 -6.33 -15.42 10.57
N LYS A 347 -5.95 -16.52 11.24
CA LYS A 347 -5.73 -16.56 12.69
C LYS A 347 -4.66 -15.56 13.19
N TYR A 348 -3.64 -15.30 12.37
CA TYR A 348 -2.58 -14.36 12.71
C TYR A 348 -2.99 -12.91 12.46
N LEU A 349 -3.75 -12.66 11.39
CA LEU A 349 -4.29 -11.33 11.07
C LEU A 349 -5.33 -10.88 12.10
N ASP A 350 -6.18 -11.79 12.58
CA ASP A 350 -7.20 -11.48 13.58
C ASP A 350 -6.60 -11.04 14.94
N THR A 351 -5.36 -11.44 15.24
CA THR A 351 -4.66 -11.08 16.49
C THR A 351 -3.54 -10.05 16.29
N TYR A 352 -3.27 -9.66 15.05
CA TYR A 352 -2.13 -8.81 14.68
C TYR A 352 -2.14 -7.46 15.40
N ILE A 353 -3.26 -6.73 15.33
CA ILE A 353 -3.31 -5.35 15.84
C ILE A 353 -3.08 -5.27 17.35
N ILE A 354 -3.55 -6.28 18.10
CA ILE A 354 -3.35 -6.37 19.55
C ILE A 354 -1.86 -6.50 19.87
N ILE A 355 -1.14 -7.32 19.10
CA ILE A 355 0.30 -7.53 19.27
C ILE A 355 1.08 -6.28 18.84
N GLU A 356 0.69 -5.65 17.72
CA GLU A 356 1.31 -4.43 17.21
C GLU A 356 1.21 -3.28 18.21
N ILE A 357 0.02 -3.01 18.75
CA ILE A 357 -0.21 -1.95 19.73
C ILE A 357 0.60 -2.20 21.01
N LYS A 358 0.61 -3.44 21.50
CA LYS A 358 1.39 -3.81 22.69
C LYS A 358 2.88 -3.59 22.45
N ALA A 359 3.41 -4.11 21.34
CA ALA A 359 4.82 -3.99 20.99
C ALA A 359 5.25 -2.53 20.81
N LEU A 360 4.42 -1.73 20.12
CA LEU A 360 4.70 -0.31 19.91
C LEU A 360 4.75 0.46 21.23
N ARG A 361 3.80 0.20 22.15
CA ARG A 361 3.82 0.83 23.49
C ARG A 361 5.05 0.46 24.29
N GLU A 362 5.37 -0.83 24.38
CA GLU A 362 6.52 -1.32 25.16
C GLU A 362 7.85 -0.77 24.62
N LYS A 363 8.01 -0.75 23.29
CA LYS A 363 9.23 -0.23 22.65
C LYS A 363 9.34 1.29 22.75
N SER A 364 8.26 2.03 22.53
CA SER A 364 8.27 3.49 22.68
C SER A 364 8.56 3.91 24.12
N ALA A 365 8.00 3.21 25.11
CA ALA A 365 8.32 3.43 26.51
C ALA A 365 9.79 3.12 26.82
N ALA A 366 10.34 2.00 26.31
CA ALA A 366 11.75 1.65 26.50
C ALA A 366 12.71 2.71 25.93
N LEU A 367 12.42 3.24 24.73
CA LEU A 367 13.23 4.31 24.12
C LEU A 367 13.23 5.58 24.95
N LEU A 368 12.10 5.95 25.55
CA LEU A 368 12.01 7.09 26.45
C LEU A 368 12.80 6.86 27.74
N ILE A 369 12.67 5.67 28.34
CA ILE A 369 13.41 5.32 29.55
C ILE A 369 14.91 5.39 29.29
N GLU A 370 15.39 4.74 28.23
CA GLU A 370 16.81 4.76 27.84
C GLU A 370 17.31 6.18 27.61
N TYR A 371 16.51 7.03 26.96
CA TYR A 371 16.84 8.43 26.76
C TYR A 371 16.96 9.21 28.07
N TYR A 372 15.97 9.16 28.96
CA TYR A 372 16.02 9.90 30.22
C TYR A 372 17.10 9.37 31.17
N GLU A 373 17.37 8.07 31.16
CA GLU A 373 18.51 7.46 31.87
C GLU A 373 19.85 7.99 31.33
N SER A 374 20.01 8.12 30.00
CA SER A 374 21.22 8.71 29.39
C SER A 374 21.45 10.16 29.80
N LYS A 375 20.38 10.88 30.16
CA LYS A 375 20.40 12.25 30.66
C LYS A 375 20.50 12.34 32.19
N ASN A 376 20.62 11.21 32.88
CA ASN A 376 20.57 11.12 34.35
C ASN A 376 19.33 11.82 34.95
N HIS A 377 18.21 11.76 34.25
CA HIS A 377 16.97 12.44 34.62
C HIS A 377 15.87 11.43 34.94
N GLN A 378 15.16 11.66 36.05
CA GLN A 378 13.98 10.89 36.39
C GLN A 378 12.75 11.74 36.18
N LYS A 379 11.80 11.26 35.36
CA LYS A 379 10.56 11.98 35.10
C LYS A 379 9.80 12.18 36.41
N LYS A 380 9.70 13.43 36.85
CA LYS A 380 8.86 13.85 37.97
C LYS A 380 7.43 14.10 37.48
N GLN A 381 6.44 13.81 38.32
CA GLN A 381 5.07 14.27 38.07
C GLN A 381 5.04 15.79 38.29
N LEU A 382 5.04 16.55 37.20
CA LEU A 382 4.98 18.01 37.25
C LEU A 382 3.54 18.41 37.60
N GLN A 383 3.36 19.21 38.65
CA GLN A 383 2.07 19.84 38.93
C GLN A 383 1.86 20.95 37.89
N SER A 384 1.32 20.58 36.73
CA SER A 384 0.86 21.54 35.72
C SER A 384 -0.39 22.24 36.27
N GLY A 385 -0.34 23.56 36.43
CA GLY A 385 -1.47 24.35 36.91
C GLY A 385 -1.12 25.75 37.35
N GLY A 386 -2.09 26.67 37.24
CA GLY A 386 -1.94 28.10 37.52
C GLY A 386 -1.50 28.46 38.94
N PHE A 387 -1.43 27.50 39.87
CA PHE A 387 -0.89 27.73 41.21
C PHE A 387 0.64 27.90 41.22
N GLN A 388 1.38 27.17 40.37
CA GLN A 388 2.83 27.40 40.23
C GLN A 388 3.12 28.74 39.54
N GLU A 389 2.31 29.08 38.53
CA GLU A 389 2.36 30.37 37.84
C GLU A 389 2.07 31.51 38.82
N LEU A 390 1.01 31.41 39.62
CA LEU A 390 0.69 32.37 40.66
C LEU A 390 1.82 32.53 41.69
N ARG A 391 2.44 31.43 42.12
CA ARG A 391 3.59 31.48 43.06
C ARG A 391 4.79 32.19 42.45
N ARG A 392 5.05 31.97 41.16
CA ARG A 392 6.15 32.60 40.42
C ARG A 392 5.89 34.08 40.17
N ASP A 393 4.67 34.44 39.80
CA ASP A 393 4.25 35.83 39.57
C ASP A 393 4.23 36.63 40.87
N LEU A 394 3.77 36.01 41.97
CA LEU A 394 3.92 36.57 43.32
C LEU A 394 5.38 36.81 43.68
N GLN A 395 6.29 35.90 43.32
CA GLN A 395 7.72 36.08 43.55
C GLN A 395 8.32 37.20 42.69
N ALA A 396 7.90 37.37 41.44
CA ALA A 396 8.31 38.50 40.62
C ALA A 396 7.93 39.83 41.27
N VAL A 397 6.70 39.94 41.79
CA VAL A 397 6.19 41.17 42.42
C VAL A 397 6.78 41.41 43.82
N LEU A 398 6.99 40.36 44.62
CA LEU A 398 7.46 40.45 46.01
C LEU A 398 9.00 40.45 46.12
N GLY A 399 9.69 39.79 45.20
CA GLY A 399 11.16 39.76 45.11
C GLY A 399 11.75 41.14 44.80
N ALA A 400 11.02 41.96 44.05
CA ALA A 400 11.33 43.38 43.82
C ALA A 400 11.34 44.23 45.11
N ARG A 401 10.65 43.77 46.17
CA ARG A 401 10.39 44.53 47.40
C ARG A 401 10.98 43.89 48.67
N THR A 402 11.28 42.59 48.65
CA THR A 402 11.83 41.83 49.79
C THR A 402 12.72 40.68 49.30
N ASN A 403 13.84 40.40 49.98
CA ASN A 403 14.77 39.29 49.68
C ASN A 403 14.21 37.91 50.09
N ILE A 404 12.97 37.58 49.73
CA ILE A 404 12.36 36.28 50.04
C ILE A 404 12.34 35.42 48.77
N ASN A 405 13.13 34.34 48.77
CA ASN A 405 13.22 33.40 47.65
C ASN A 405 12.14 32.32 47.81
N ILE A 406 10.99 32.48 47.14
CA ILE A 406 9.79 31.66 47.36
C ILE A 406 9.74 30.44 46.41
N ALA A 407 10.41 30.46 45.26
CA ALA A 407 10.55 29.30 44.36
C ALA A 407 12.02 29.00 44.06
N GLN A 408 12.39 27.72 44.13
CA GLN A 408 13.66 27.23 43.59
C GLN A 408 13.48 27.07 42.08
N ILE A 409 14.13 27.94 41.29
CA ILE A 409 14.24 27.74 39.85
C ILE A 409 15.25 26.61 39.65
N GLU A 410 14.78 25.42 39.25
CA GLU A 410 15.67 24.29 38.93
C GLU A 410 16.39 24.62 37.61
N ASN A 411 17.68 24.99 37.69
CA ASN A 411 18.52 25.24 36.52
C ASN A 411 19.23 23.93 36.13
N TYR A 412 18.82 23.35 35.00
CA TYR A 412 19.41 22.13 34.42
C TYR A 412 20.62 22.41 33.51
N GLY A 413 21.27 23.58 33.63
CA GLY A 413 22.50 23.90 32.91
C GLY A 413 22.31 24.02 31.39
N GLY A 414 21.10 24.38 30.93
CA GLY A 414 20.77 24.53 29.52
C GLY A 414 20.39 23.23 28.79
N GLU A 415 20.29 22.09 29.50
CA GLU A 415 19.72 20.86 28.94
C GLU A 415 18.23 21.07 28.59
N THR A 416 17.88 20.84 27.33
CA THR A 416 16.52 21.08 26.81
C THR A 416 15.58 19.91 27.07
N PHE A 417 16.13 18.73 27.37
CA PHE A 417 15.43 17.44 27.43
C PHE A 417 14.67 17.08 26.14
N LEU A 418 14.91 17.79 25.04
CA LEU A 418 14.42 17.45 23.71
C LEU A 418 15.51 16.79 22.88
N SER A 419 15.16 15.67 22.25
CA SER A 419 16.03 14.94 21.34
C SER A 419 15.31 14.67 20.01
N GLU A 420 15.89 15.20 18.94
CA GLU A 420 15.46 14.94 17.55
C GLU A 420 15.76 13.47 17.16
N GLU A 421 16.82 12.86 17.69
CA GLU A 421 17.16 11.45 17.45
C GLU A 421 16.12 10.50 18.04
N LEU A 422 15.69 10.76 19.28
CA LEU A 422 14.60 10.01 19.92
C LEU A 422 13.29 10.18 19.13
N ALA A 423 13.00 11.40 18.69
CA ALA A 423 11.84 11.68 17.85
C ALA A 423 11.88 10.86 16.55
N ILE A 424 13.01 10.86 15.84
CA ILE A 424 13.22 10.05 14.63
C ILE A 424 13.04 8.55 14.91
N ALA A 425 13.54 8.05 16.05
CA ALA A 425 13.39 6.65 16.43
C ALA A 425 11.92 6.27 16.66
N LEU A 426 11.15 7.10 17.37
CA LEU A 426 9.70 6.90 17.61
C LEU A 426 8.90 6.99 16.30
N LEU A 427 9.22 7.98 15.47
CA LEU A 427 8.62 8.20 14.15
C LEU A 427 8.85 7.00 13.23
N GLN A 428 10.10 6.54 13.09
CA GLN A 428 10.46 5.39 12.27
C GLN A 428 9.75 4.10 12.72
N ARG A 429 9.58 3.89 14.02
CA ARG A 429 8.84 2.74 14.56
C ARG A 429 7.37 2.79 14.20
N SER A 430 6.72 3.94 14.40
CA SER A 430 5.34 4.15 14.00
C SER A 430 5.15 4.05 12.48
N LYS A 431 6.14 4.47 11.68
CA LYS A 431 6.11 4.32 10.21
C LYS A 431 6.05 2.86 9.80
N VAL A 432 6.89 2.00 10.40
CA VAL A 432 6.84 0.55 10.15
C VAL A 432 5.50 -0.05 10.62
N ALA A 433 4.96 0.43 11.75
CA ALA A 433 3.63 0.02 12.23
C ALA A 433 2.51 0.39 11.23
N PHE A 434 2.53 1.59 10.65
CA PHE A 434 1.58 2.00 9.62
C PHE A 434 1.68 1.14 8.35
N GLN A 435 2.90 0.83 7.90
CA GLN A 435 3.14 -0.07 6.75
C GLN A 435 2.60 -1.48 7.00
N ARG A 436 2.82 -2.02 8.20
CA ARG A 436 2.25 -3.31 8.60
C ARG A 436 0.72 -3.23 8.70
N CYS A 437 0.19 -2.13 9.24
CA CYS A 437 -1.25 -1.91 9.38
C CYS A 437 -1.97 -1.91 8.04
N GLN A 438 -1.40 -1.24 7.03
CA GLN A 438 -1.95 -1.20 5.67
C GLN A 438 -2.08 -2.58 5.05
N LEU A 439 -1.11 -3.47 5.28
CA LEU A 439 -1.04 -4.77 4.63
C LEU A 439 -1.74 -5.89 5.43
N LEU A 440 -1.62 -5.88 6.76
CA LEU A 440 -2.04 -6.97 7.64
C LEU A 440 -3.43 -6.77 8.26
N SER A 441 -3.94 -5.53 8.31
CA SER A 441 -5.30 -5.28 8.81
C SER A 441 -6.34 -5.66 7.76
N LYS A 442 -7.56 -5.97 8.21
CA LYS A 442 -8.71 -6.07 7.31
C LYS A 442 -9.06 -4.70 6.74
N SER A 443 -9.54 -4.66 5.50
CA SER A 443 -9.75 -3.42 4.75
C SER A 443 -10.69 -2.43 5.45
N ASP A 444 -11.66 -2.94 6.20
CA ASP A 444 -12.64 -2.20 7.00
C ASP A 444 -12.07 -1.72 8.35
N GLU A 445 -11.08 -2.42 8.90
CA GLU A 445 -10.45 -2.10 10.19
C GLU A 445 -9.23 -1.18 10.06
N ILE A 446 -8.64 -1.03 8.85
CA ILE A 446 -7.46 -0.18 8.59
C ILE A 446 -7.58 1.22 9.23
N PRO A 447 -8.69 1.97 9.06
CA PRO A 447 -8.74 3.35 9.54
C PRO A 447 -8.73 3.45 11.06
N MET A 448 -9.42 2.50 11.73
CA MET A 448 -9.46 2.43 13.19
C MET A 448 -8.10 1.98 13.76
N ASN A 449 -7.43 1.04 13.10
CA ASN A 449 -6.11 0.55 13.50
C ASN A 449 -5.03 1.62 13.31
N ALA A 450 -5.08 2.37 12.19
CA ALA A 450 -4.21 3.50 11.93
C ALA A 450 -4.36 4.60 12.99
N LEU A 451 -5.60 4.94 13.37
CA LEU A 451 -5.85 5.90 14.45
C LEU A 451 -5.23 5.45 15.77
N GLN A 452 -5.36 4.18 16.16
CA GLN A 452 -4.76 3.65 17.39
C GLN A 452 -3.23 3.74 17.40
N ILE A 453 -2.58 3.44 16.27
CA ILE A 453 -1.12 3.58 16.11
C ILE A 453 -0.71 5.05 16.23
N PHE A 454 -1.48 5.94 15.59
CA PHE A 454 -1.22 7.38 15.64
C PHE A 454 -1.38 7.96 17.05
N GLU A 455 -2.38 7.53 17.81
CA GLU A 455 -2.56 7.93 19.22
C GLU A 455 -1.38 7.52 20.10
N ILE A 456 -0.81 6.33 19.87
CA ILE A 456 0.38 5.88 20.59
C ILE A 456 1.58 6.75 20.24
N LEU A 457 1.75 7.10 18.96
CA LEU A 457 2.79 8.02 18.53
C LEU A 457 2.64 9.38 19.21
N LEU A 458 1.45 9.98 19.19
CA LEU A 458 1.17 11.27 19.83
C LEU A 458 1.43 11.21 21.35
N GLN A 459 1.00 10.14 22.02
CA GLN A 459 1.23 9.97 23.45
C GLN A 459 2.72 9.99 23.77
N TYR A 460 3.54 9.18 23.09
CA TYR A 460 4.95 9.04 23.45
C TYR A 460 5.85 10.16 22.90
N LEU A 461 5.56 10.64 21.68
CA LEU A 461 6.35 11.70 21.05
C LEU A 461 5.97 13.08 21.59
N ILE A 462 4.68 13.39 21.66
CA ILE A 462 4.24 14.73 22.07
C ILE A 462 4.03 14.78 23.57
N SER A 463 3.12 13.99 24.14
CA SER A 463 2.77 14.11 25.57
C SER A 463 3.91 13.69 26.51
N GLU A 464 4.58 12.57 26.26
CA GLU A 464 5.62 12.05 27.16
C GLU A 464 7.02 12.63 26.92
N HIS A 465 7.27 13.26 25.77
CA HIS A 465 8.58 13.78 25.42
C HIS A 465 8.55 15.30 25.25
N VAL A 466 7.86 15.80 24.23
CA VAL A 466 7.83 17.24 23.92
C VAL A 466 7.17 18.06 25.03
N ASP A 467 5.95 17.68 25.45
CA ASP A 467 5.18 18.40 26.47
C ASP A 467 5.90 18.41 27.82
N TYR A 468 6.47 17.26 28.19
CA TYR A 468 7.25 17.13 29.41
C TYR A 468 8.50 18.04 29.42
N ALA A 469 9.25 18.05 28.32
CA ALA A 469 10.43 18.91 28.18
C ALA A 469 10.05 20.39 28.16
N LEU A 470 8.91 20.76 27.55
CA LEU A 470 8.40 22.12 27.56
C LEU A 470 7.99 22.60 28.95
N GLU A 471 7.35 21.76 29.75
CA GLU A 471 7.01 22.08 31.14
C GLU A 471 8.27 22.32 31.98
N LEU A 472 9.31 21.49 31.84
CA LEU A 472 10.61 21.74 32.48
C LEU A 472 11.27 23.04 31.98
N GLY A 473 11.23 23.27 30.67
CA GLY A 473 11.73 24.48 30.03
C GLY A 473 11.05 25.74 30.59
N LEU A 474 9.73 25.71 30.72
CA LEU A 474 8.92 26.82 31.26
C LEU A 474 9.27 27.14 32.72
N GLN A 475 9.60 26.12 33.52
CA GLN A 475 10.04 26.29 34.91
C GLN A 475 11.46 26.86 35.00
N SER A 476 12.31 26.60 34.00
CA SER A 476 13.68 27.10 33.95
C SER A 476 13.81 28.57 33.50
N VAL A 477 12.74 29.18 32.96
CA VAL A 477 12.77 30.57 32.49
C VAL A 477 13.01 31.53 33.67
N PRO A 478 14.05 32.39 33.62
CA PRO A 478 14.34 33.35 34.68
C PRO A 478 13.18 34.31 34.97
N ILE A 479 13.07 34.76 36.22
CA ILE A 479 12.07 35.75 36.63
C ILE A 479 12.53 37.14 36.14
N PRO A 480 11.60 38.01 35.70
CA PRO A 480 11.92 39.42 35.44
C PRO A 480 12.56 40.09 36.66
N GLU A 481 13.46 41.05 36.42
CA GLU A 481 14.12 41.89 37.45
C GLU A 481 15.34 41.26 38.17
N SER A 482 16.02 40.29 37.56
CA SER A 482 17.32 39.81 38.05
C SER A 482 18.40 40.91 37.95
N ARG A 483 19.31 40.97 38.94
CA ARG A 483 20.52 41.83 38.85
C ARG A 483 21.61 41.24 37.95
N THR A 484 21.55 39.94 37.72
CA THR A 484 22.47 39.20 36.84
C THR A 484 21.85 39.02 35.46
N GLN A 485 22.69 39.04 34.42
CA GLN A 485 22.28 38.80 33.04
C GLN A 485 21.55 37.45 32.91
N PRO A 486 20.34 37.40 32.34
CA PRO A 486 19.58 36.16 32.21
C PRO A 486 20.15 35.30 31.08
N GLU A 487 20.31 34.00 31.34
CA GLU A 487 20.60 33.00 30.33
C GLU A 487 19.28 32.41 29.83
N ILE A 488 18.94 32.64 28.56
CA ILE A 488 17.68 32.21 27.97
C ILE A 488 17.91 30.96 27.10
N HIS A 489 17.78 29.80 27.72
CA HIS A 489 17.89 28.51 27.03
C HIS A 489 16.60 28.09 26.31
N PHE A 490 15.48 28.75 26.61
CA PHE A 490 14.14 28.39 26.09
C PHE A 490 14.04 28.49 24.56
N PHE A 491 14.78 29.41 23.91
CA PHE A 491 14.78 29.50 22.44
C PHE A 491 15.30 28.21 21.76
N ASN A 492 16.24 27.50 22.37
CA ASN A 492 16.70 26.19 21.86
C ASN A 492 15.59 25.13 21.95
N ILE A 493 14.79 25.17 23.01
CA ILE A 493 13.64 24.29 23.20
C ILE A 493 12.61 24.55 22.08
N VAL A 494 12.31 25.81 21.78
CA VAL A 494 11.42 26.19 20.67
C VAL A 494 11.93 25.64 19.33
N ARG A 495 13.22 25.81 19.02
CA ARG A 495 13.83 25.29 17.78
C ARG A 495 13.65 23.77 17.65
N GLN A 496 14.02 23.02 18.69
CA GLN A 496 13.94 21.56 18.68
C GLN A 496 12.49 21.07 18.63
N CYS A 497 11.58 21.73 19.35
CA CYS A 497 10.15 21.44 19.31
C CYS A 497 9.59 21.61 17.90
N ASN A 498 9.87 22.74 17.24
CA ASN A 498 9.43 22.98 15.87
C ASN A 498 9.99 21.95 14.88
N ALA A 499 11.27 21.56 15.03
CA ALA A 499 11.86 20.49 14.22
C ALA A 499 11.12 19.15 14.39
N ILE A 500 10.82 18.76 15.63
CA ILE A 500 10.09 17.53 15.95
C ILE A 500 8.65 17.58 15.40
N VAL A 501 7.95 18.71 15.56
CA VAL A 501 6.60 18.89 15.03
C VAL A 501 6.60 18.80 13.51
N ARG A 502 7.57 19.42 12.82
CA ARG A 502 7.72 19.32 11.36
C ARG A 502 7.89 17.87 10.90
N LEU A 503 8.72 17.09 11.60
CA LEU A 503 8.90 15.65 11.31
C LEU A 503 7.61 14.84 11.54
N LEU A 504 6.84 15.17 12.59
CA LEU A 504 5.53 14.57 12.83
C LEU A 504 4.54 14.90 11.71
N GLU A 505 4.51 16.14 11.23
CA GLU A 505 3.63 16.55 10.13
C GLU A 505 3.96 15.84 8.83
N GLU A 506 5.25 15.74 8.49
CA GLU A 506 5.72 15.00 7.32
C GLU A 506 5.27 13.53 7.38
N GLN A 507 5.47 12.86 8.52
CA GLN A 507 5.00 11.48 8.69
C GLN A 507 3.47 11.35 8.68
N PHE A 508 2.75 12.32 9.25
CA PHE A 508 1.29 12.31 9.22
C PHE A 508 0.77 12.35 7.78
N ASN A 509 1.32 13.23 6.95
CA ASN A 509 0.95 13.35 5.54
C ASN A 509 1.34 12.11 4.73
N ASP A 510 2.54 11.56 4.95
CA ASP A 510 3.06 10.45 4.17
C ASP A 510 2.48 9.08 4.55
N SER A 511 2.21 8.86 5.84
CA SER A 511 1.89 7.52 6.37
C SER A 511 0.48 7.40 6.93
N VAL A 512 -0.10 8.47 7.47
CA VAL A 512 -1.40 8.42 8.14
C VAL A 512 -2.53 8.81 7.19
N ILE A 513 -2.42 9.95 6.51
CA ILE A 513 -3.44 10.44 5.57
C ILE A 513 -3.83 9.37 4.53
N PRO A 514 -2.90 8.66 3.85
CA PRO A 514 -3.26 7.65 2.85
C PRO A 514 -4.13 6.52 3.40
N LEU A 515 -4.09 6.26 4.71
CA LEU A 515 -4.86 5.19 5.36
C LEU A 515 -6.27 5.63 5.78
N ILE A 516 -6.52 6.94 5.88
CA ILE A 516 -7.76 7.48 6.49
C ILE A 516 -8.51 8.48 5.63
N VAL A 517 -7.92 9.06 4.57
CA VAL A 517 -8.46 10.20 3.81
C VAL A 517 -9.88 9.98 3.29
N SER A 518 -10.19 8.77 2.82
CA SER A 518 -11.51 8.42 2.27
C SER A 518 -12.47 7.84 3.32
N THR A 519 -12.24 8.11 4.61
CA THR A 519 -12.94 7.46 5.72
C THR A 519 -13.43 8.48 6.75
N PRO A 520 -14.51 8.18 7.51
CA PRO A 520 -15.00 9.09 8.55
C PRO A 520 -13.97 9.35 9.66
N LYS A 521 -12.93 8.51 9.78
CA LYS A 521 -11.84 8.67 10.75
C LYS A 521 -10.84 9.77 10.39
N HIS A 522 -10.93 10.35 9.19
CA HIS A 522 -10.12 11.49 8.81
C HIS A 522 -10.31 12.68 9.76
N GLY A 523 -11.56 13.07 10.03
CA GLY A 523 -11.88 14.19 10.93
C GLY A 523 -11.40 13.96 12.36
N ASP A 524 -11.62 12.75 12.89
CA ASP A 524 -11.17 12.36 14.23
C ASP A 524 -9.64 12.49 14.38
N CYS A 525 -8.87 12.00 13.39
CA CYS A 525 -7.40 12.10 13.42
C CYS A 525 -6.93 13.55 13.36
N MET A 526 -7.56 14.37 12.51
CA MET A 526 -7.20 15.77 12.34
C MET A 526 -7.49 16.59 13.59
N LEU A 527 -8.66 16.37 14.19
CA LEU A 527 -9.04 17.02 15.42
C LEU A 527 -8.09 16.66 16.57
N LYS A 528 -7.73 15.39 16.72
CA LYS A 528 -6.79 14.95 17.76
C LYS A 528 -5.40 15.55 17.58
N LYS A 529 -4.86 15.54 16.36
CA LYS A 529 -3.58 16.18 16.03
C LYS A 529 -3.63 17.67 16.41
N LYS A 530 -4.69 18.36 15.97
CA LYS A 530 -4.88 19.79 16.22
C LYS A 530 -4.93 20.11 17.72
N ILE A 531 -5.77 19.42 18.49
CA ILE A 531 -5.92 19.68 19.93
C ILE A 531 -4.57 19.55 20.67
N ILE A 532 -3.78 18.52 20.33
CA ILE A 532 -2.49 18.29 20.97
C ILE A 532 -1.46 19.35 20.56
N LEU A 533 -1.40 19.71 19.27
CA LEU A 533 -0.46 20.73 18.81
C LEU A 533 -0.83 22.13 19.32
N ASP A 534 -2.12 22.47 19.38
CA ASP A 534 -2.59 23.75 19.95
C ASP A 534 -2.12 23.89 21.42
N GLN A 535 -2.08 22.80 22.19
CA GLN A 535 -1.55 22.83 23.57
C GLN A 535 -0.05 23.08 23.63
N ILE A 536 0.72 22.51 22.70
CA ILE A 536 2.15 22.74 22.57
C ILE A 536 2.42 24.19 22.18
N ASP A 537 1.68 24.71 21.20
CA ASP A 537 1.81 26.10 20.73
C ASP A 537 1.52 27.11 21.84
N MET A 538 0.48 26.89 22.66
CA MET A 538 0.19 27.73 23.83
C MET A 538 1.34 27.76 24.84
N LYS A 539 2.01 26.61 25.08
CA LYS A 539 3.16 26.53 25.99
C LYS A 539 4.39 27.22 25.40
N LEU A 540 4.62 27.08 24.11
CA LEU A 540 5.69 27.78 23.39
C LEU A 540 5.48 29.30 23.45
N GLU A 541 4.28 29.79 23.16
CA GLU A 541 3.91 31.21 23.25
C GLU A 541 4.15 31.75 24.67
N THR A 542 3.64 31.04 25.67
CA THR A 542 3.82 31.41 27.08
C THR A 542 5.30 31.49 27.46
N GLY A 543 6.13 30.53 27.04
CA GLY A 543 7.55 30.52 27.38
C GLY A 543 8.36 31.57 26.62
N LEU A 544 7.97 31.90 25.39
CA LEU A 544 8.54 33.00 24.62
C LEU A 544 8.23 34.35 25.29
N ASP A 545 6.98 34.60 25.65
CA ASP A 545 6.58 35.83 26.36
C ASP A 545 7.35 35.99 27.68
N ARG A 546 7.42 34.93 28.48
CA ARG A 546 8.19 34.92 29.74
C ARG A 546 9.68 35.21 29.50
N SER A 547 10.27 34.63 28.47
CA SER A 547 11.67 34.83 28.12
C SER A 547 11.94 36.28 27.70
N ILE A 548 11.04 36.86 26.89
CA ILE A 548 11.11 38.27 26.47
C ILE A 548 10.95 39.20 27.68
N ASN A 549 9.98 38.93 28.55
CA ASN A 549 9.76 39.71 29.77
C ASN A 549 10.95 39.64 30.74
N ALA A 550 11.63 38.50 30.84
CA ALA A 550 12.86 38.37 31.61
C ALA A 550 14.00 39.25 31.05
N ILE A 551 14.16 39.27 29.73
CA ILE A 551 15.13 40.13 29.02
C ILE A 551 14.81 41.61 29.25
N ILE A 552 13.57 42.03 29.00
CA ILE A 552 13.13 43.42 29.17
C ILE A 552 13.29 43.87 30.63
N GLY A 553 12.89 43.01 31.57
CA GLY A 553 13.05 43.25 33.00
C GLY A 553 14.50 43.47 33.41
N TRP A 554 15.42 42.63 32.93
CA TRP A 554 16.85 42.79 33.16
C TRP A 554 17.38 44.10 32.56
N VAL A 555 17.08 44.41 31.30
CA VAL A 555 17.53 45.64 30.64
C VAL A 555 17.06 46.88 31.43
N LYS A 556 15.80 46.88 31.88
CA LYS A 556 15.23 47.97 32.68
C LYS A 556 15.98 48.14 34.00
N VAL A 557 16.20 47.06 34.76
CA VAL A 557 16.91 47.10 36.05
C VAL A 557 18.38 47.48 35.88
N TYR A 558 19.04 46.96 34.84
CA TYR A 558 20.44 47.26 34.54
C TYR A 558 20.62 48.75 34.20
N LEU A 559 19.81 49.30 33.29
CA LEU A 559 19.86 50.73 32.94
C LEU A 559 19.53 51.62 34.15
N GLN A 560 18.55 51.25 34.98
CA GLN A 560 18.21 52.02 36.19
C GLN A 560 19.34 52.07 37.22
N ASN A 561 20.14 51.01 37.34
CA ASN A 561 21.20 50.91 38.34
C ASN A 561 22.54 51.46 37.85
N GLU A 562 22.88 51.23 36.58
CA GLU A 562 24.20 51.56 36.03
C GLU A 562 24.24 52.94 35.34
N GLN A 563 23.10 53.47 34.87
CA GLN A 563 23.05 54.78 34.22
C GLN A 563 22.88 55.90 35.26
N ARG A 564 23.88 56.77 35.40
CA ARG A 564 23.92 57.82 36.42
C ARG A 564 23.18 59.06 35.96
N LYS A 565 22.69 59.88 36.90
CA LYS A 565 22.04 61.18 36.58
C LYS A 565 22.94 62.14 35.80
N THR A 566 24.25 62.07 36.03
CA THR A 566 25.28 62.84 35.32
C THR A 566 25.39 62.46 33.84
N ASP A 567 24.96 61.25 33.46
CA ASP A 567 25.03 60.77 32.07
C ASP A 567 23.94 61.40 31.20
N PHE A 568 22.83 61.85 31.81
CA PHE A 568 21.74 62.55 31.11
C PHE A 568 21.95 64.07 31.05
N LYS A 569 22.80 64.62 31.93
CA LYS A 569 23.10 66.05 32.02
C LYS A 569 24.59 66.24 32.37
N PRO A 570 25.49 66.17 31.37
CA PRO A 570 26.92 66.37 31.61
C PRO A 570 27.19 67.80 32.08
N GLU A 571 28.10 67.95 33.05
CA GLU A 571 28.47 69.26 33.64
C GLU A 571 29.42 70.09 32.73
N THR A 572 29.88 69.51 31.62
CA THR A 572 30.84 70.09 30.66
C THR A 572 30.35 69.91 29.22
N ASP A 573 30.68 70.86 28.33
CA ASP A 573 30.41 70.82 26.88
C ASP A 573 31.25 69.73 26.18
N VAL A 574 30.93 68.47 26.42
CA VAL A 574 31.55 67.31 25.77
C VAL A 574 30.52 66.64 24.88
N ASP A 575 30.93 66.29 23.66
CA ASP A 575 30.13 65.55 22.69
C ASP A 575 29.44 64.33 23.33
N THR A 576 28.16 64.14 23.00
CA THR A 576 27.29 63.08 23.50
C THR A 576 27.80 61.69 23.06
N LEU A 577 28.71 61.10 23.82
CA LEU A 577 29.19 59.72 23.63
C LEU A 577 28.21 58.71 24.25
N SER A 578 28.08 57.52 23.66
CA SER A 578 27.26 56.43 24.20
C SER A 578 27.79 55.96 25.55
N THR A 579 26.91 55.81 26.54
CA THR A 579 27.28 55.34 27.89
C THR A 579 27.70 53.87 27.87
N SER A 580 28.56 53.46 28.81
CA SER A 580 28.96 52.05 28.97
C SER A 580 27.76 51.13 29.25
N ALA A 581 26.76 51.64 29.99
CA ALA A 581 25.50 50.93 30.22
C ALA A 581 24.72 50.70 28.92
N CYS A 582 24.64 51.71 28.05
CA CYS A 582 23.99 51.60 26.73
C CYS A 582 24.71 50.60 25.82
N LEU A 583 26.05 50.66 25.76
CA LEU A 583 26.85 49.72 24.95
C LEU A 583 26.67 48.26 25.39
N THR A 584 26.57 48.02 26.71
CA THR A 584 26.36 46.68 27.25
C THR A 584 24.98 46.12 26.90
N VAL A 585 23.93 46.96 26.98
CA VAL A 585 22.57 46.58 26.56
C VAL A 585 22.52 46.31 25.07
N VAL A 586 23.10 47.19 24.23
CA VAL A 586 23.12 47.02 22.77
C VAL A 586 23.85 45.73 22.39
N HIS A 587 24.99 45.44 23.01
CA HIS A 587 25.72 44.21 22.77
C HIS A 587 24.90 42.95 23.12
N PHE A 588 24.23 42.96 24.27
CA PHE A 588 23.36 41.87 24.69
C PHE A 588 22.14 41.70 23.76
N SER A 589 21.48 42.78 23.39
CA SER A 589 20.35 42.77 22.45
C SER A 589 20.76 42.25 21.07
N LEU A 590 21.97 42.55 20.61
CA LEU A 590 22.48 42.07 19.32
C LEU A 590 22.70 40.56 19.33
N ILE A 591 23.24 40.00 20.43
CA ILE A 591 23.41 38.55 20.62
C ILE A 591 22.05 37.85 20.60
N LEU A 592 21.05 38.41 21.30
CA LEU A 592 19.68 37.91 21.32
C LEU A 592 19.01 37.96 19.95
N LEU A 593 19.21 39.04 19.18
CA LEU A 593 18.68 39.16 17.81
C LEU A 593 19.27 38.09 16.89
N VAL A 594 20.58 37.84 16.97
CA VAL A 594 21.23 36.77 16.19
C VAL A 594 20.69 35.39 16.57
N LEU A 595 20.43 35.17 17.86
CA LEU A 595 19.78 33.95 18.35
C LEU A 595 18.37 33.84 17.78
N CYS A 596 17.49 34.83 17.96
CA CYS A 596 16.12 34.81 17.44
C CYS A 596 16.06 34.60 15.91
N VAL A 597 16.94 35.26 15.14
CA VAL A 597 17.01 35.09 13.68
C VAL A 597 17.44 33.67 13.30
N ARG A 598 18.38 33.07 14.03
CA ARG A 598 18.77 31.66 13.83
C ARG A 598 17.68 30.65 14.21
N TYR A 599 16.67 31.06 14.97
CA TYR A 599 15.56 30.20 15.40
C TYR A 599 14.26 30.43 14.63
N ALA A 600 14.14 31.55 13.91
CA ALA A 600 13.01 31.88 13.04
C ALA A 600 13.17 31.37 11.59
N ILE A 601 14.40 31.00 11.20
CA ILE A 601 14.75 30.30 9.96
C ILE A 601 14.90 28.81 10.28
#